data_AF-A0A7W7CT44-F1
#
_entry.id   AF-A0A7W7CT44-F1
#
_cell.length_a   1.000
_cell.length_b   1.000
_cell.length_c   1.000
_cell.angle_alpha   90.00
_cell.angle_beta   90.00
_cell.angle_gamma   90.00
#
_symmetry.space_group_name_H-M   'P 1'
#
loop_
_entity.id
_entity.type
_entity.pdbx_description
1 polymer ?
#
loop_
_entity_poly.entity_id
_entity_poly.type
_entity_poly.pdbx_seq_one_letter_code
_entity_poly.pdbx_strand_id
1 'polypeptide(L)'
;MDDGEVGTLLKNLAILEIRAMARRRKPMGWWPGDDFVAAVAWLADLCHNMPDAGTGRSFAYAWRVADDRGRTWILDSVAREGIVWDPPPG
;
A
#
# COMPACT_ATOMS: atom_id res chain seq x y z
N MET A 1 11.18 9.16 -9.70
CA MET A 1 11.30 8.14 -8.66
C MET A 1 11.24 6.80 -9.36
N ASP A 2 12.17 5.90 -9.10
CA ASP A 2 12.10 4.54 -9.67
C ASP A 2 11.12 3.63 -8.89
N ASP A 3 10.81 2.46 -9.45
CA ASP A 3 9.87 1.51 -8.84
C ASP A 3 10.29 1.06 -7.43
N GLY A 4 11.60 0.98 -7.16
CA GLY A 4 12.12 0.57 -5.85
C GLY A 4 11.95 1.67 -4.80
N GLU A 5 12.17 2.92 -5.19
CA GLU A 5 11.92 4.10 -4.36
C GLU A 5 10.42 4.27 -4.06
N VAL A 6 9.54 4.11 -5.07
CA VAL A 6 8.08 4.15 -4.89
C VAL A 6 7.63 3.01 -3.96
N GLY A 7 8.14 1.79 -4.18
CA GLY A 7 7.85 0.65 -3.31
C GLY A 7 8.29 0.87 -1.85
N THR A 8 9.46 1.48 -1.64
CA THR A 8 9.96 1.83 -0.30
C THR A 8 9.08 2.88 0.38
N LEU A 9 8.67 3.91 -0.34
CA LEU A 9 7.76 4.93 0.17
C LEU A 9 6.41 4.32 0.58
N LEU A 10 5.80 3.52 -0.30
CA LEU A 10 4.50 2.91 -0.03
C LEU A 10 4.57 1.94 1.16
N LYS A 11 5.64 1.15 1.28
CA LYS A 11 5.89 0.32 2.48
C LYS A 11 5.92 1.16 3.75
N ASN A 12 6.59 2.32 3.73
CA ASN A 12 6.63 3.22 4.88
C ASN A 12 5.25 3.80 5.23
N LEU A 13 4.49 4.25 4.23
CA LEU A 13 3.14 4.78 4.43
C LEU A 13 2.19 3.73 5.02
N ALA A 14 2.24 2.52 4.48
CA ALA A 14 1.42 1.44 4.97
C ALA A 14 1.78 1.00 6.40
N ILE A 15 3.06 1.02 6.79
CA ILE A 15 3.46 0.80 8.19
C ILE A 15 2.84 1.87 9.12
N LEU A 16 2.79 3.14 8.68
CA LEU A 16 2.16 4.21 9.47
C LEU A 16 0.65 3.96 9.63
N GLU A 17 -0.03 3.55 8.56
CA GLU A 17 -1.47 3.23 8.60
C GLU A 17 -1.75 2.00 9.47
N ILE A 18 -0.98 0.92 9.33
CA ILE A 18 -1.06 -0.27 10.20
C ILE A 18 -0.90 0.13 11.67
N ARG A 19 0.11 0.95 12.00
CA ARG A 19 0.34 1.42 13.36
C ARG A 19 -0.81 2.30 13.87
N ALA A 20 -1.39 3.13 13.01
CA ALA A 20 -2.54 3.95 13.37
C ALA A 20 -3.80 3.10 13.62
N MET A 21 -4.05 2.10 12.78
CA MET A 21 -5.15 1.14 12.92
C MET A 21 -5.00 0.29 14.18
N ALA A 22 -3.84 -0.34 14.38
CA ALA A 22 -3.58 -1.21 15.53
C ALA A 22 -3.63 -0.48 16.89
N ARG A 23 -3.46 0.85 16.91
CA ARG A 23 -3.54 1.67 18.12
C ARG A 23 -4.89 2.35 18.33
N ARG A 24 -5.81 2.28 17.37
CA ARG A 24 -7.10 2.96 17.47
C ARG A 24 -8.10 2.17 18.32
N ARG A 25 -8.93 2.91 19.05
CA ARG A 25 -10.13 2.43 19.76
C ARG A 25 -11.45 2.77 19.03
N LYS A 26 -11.38 3.37 17.83
CA LYS A 26 -12.54 3.85 17.06
C LYS A 26 -12.37 3.54 15.56
N PRO A 27 -13.46 3.21 14.83
CA PRO A 27 -13.46 2.80 13.41
C PRO A 27 -12.86 3.81 12.45
N MET A 28 -12.22 3.32 11.38
CA MET A 28 -11.97 4.10 10.17
C MET A 28 -13.23 4.07 9.32
N GLY A 29 -13.93 5.21 9.22
CA GLY A 29 -15.23 5.28 8.52
C GLY A 29 -15.22 4.99 7.02
N TRP A 30 -14.04 4.83 6.41
CA TRP A 30 -13.88 4.43 5.01
C TRP A 30 -13.61 2.92 4.84
N TRP A 31 -13.32 2.19 5.93
CA TRP A 31 -13.19 0.73 5.90
C TRP A 31 -14.54 0.08 6.24
N PRO A 32 -14.96 -0.99 5.55
CA PRO A 32 -16.24 -1.63 5.82
C PRO A 32 -16.19 -2.35 7.18
N GLY A 33 -16.82 -1.76 8.19
CA GLY A 33 -16.84 -2.30 9.54
C GLY A 33 -15.57 -2.03 10.33
N ASP A 34 -15.69 -2.08 11.66
CA ASP A 34 -14.63 -1.87 12.65
C ASP A 34 -13.53 -2.96 12.64
N ASP A 35 -13.37 -3.69 11.53
CA ASP A 35 -12.44 -4.81 11.44
C ASP A 35 -11.03 -4.34 11.05
N PHE A 36 -10.38 -3.71 12.03
CA PHE A 36 -8.99 -3.31 11.94
C PHE A 36 -8.04 -4.48 11.73
N VAL A 37 -8.41 -5.70 12.15
CA VAL A 37 -7.56 -6.88 11.96
C VAL A 37 -7.51 -7.23 10.47
N ALA A 38 -8.67 -7.29 9.81
CA ALA A 38 -8.75 -7.50 8.37
C ALA A 38 -8.07 -6.38 7.58
N ALA A 39 -8.24 -5.11 8.01
CA ALA A 39 -7.58 -3.97 7.37
C ALA A 39 -6.04 -4.03 7.48
N VAL A 40 -5.54 -4.37 8.66
CA VAL A 40 -4.09 -4.53 8.91
C VAL A 40 -3.54 -5.71 8.12
N ALA A 41 -4.23 -6.85 8.10
CA ALA A 41 -3.80 -8.03 7.34
C ALA A 41 -3.73 -7.73 5.83
N TRP A 42 -4.80 -7.14 5.28
CA TRP A 42 -4.84 -6.73 3.88
C TRP A 42 -3.70 -5.78 3.52
N LEU A 43 -3.46 -4.74 4.34
CA LEU A 43 -2.42 -3.76 4.07
C LEU A 43 -1.01 -4.37 4.21
N ALA A 44 -0.82 -5.31 5.14
CA ALA A 44 0.43 -6.04 5.29
C ALA A 44 0.73 -6.96 4.09
N ASP A 45 -0.28 -7.65 3.55
CA ASP A 45 -0.15 -8.47 2.34
C ASP A 45 0.19 -7.62 1.11
N LEU A 46 -0.46 -6.46 0.97
CA LEU A 46 -0.16 -5.50 -0.09
C LEU A 46 1.30 -5.02 0.01
N CYS A 47 1.76 -4.65 1.21
CA CYS A 47 3.16 -4.26 1.48
C CYS A 47 4.15 -5.34 1.12
N HIS A 48 3.85 -6.59 1.47
CA HIS A 48 4.75 -7.71 1.23
C HIS A 48 5.03 -7.87 -0.27
N ASN A 49 4.04 -7.60 -1.11
CA ASN A 49 4.17 -7.76 -2.55
C ASN A 49 4.88 -6.60 -3.25
N MET A 50 5.03 -5.43 -2.60
CA MET A 50 5.72 -4.28 -3.18
C MET A 50 7.22 -4.52 -3.36
N PRO A 51 7.83 -3.91 -4.40
CA PRO A 51 9.27 -3.94 -4.57
C PRO A 51 9.98 -3.20 -3.43
N ASP A 52 11.22 -3.56 -3.16
CA ASP A 52 12.19 -2.74 -2.44
C ASP A 52 13.52 -2.80 -3.17
N ALA A 53 14.44 -1.91 -2.80
CA ALA A 53 15.75 -1.81 -3.41
C ALA A 53 16.61 -3.09 -3.31
N GLY A 54 16.21 -4.11 -2.53
CA GLY A 54 16.99 -5.32 -2.27
C GLY A 54 16.41 -6.64 -2.80
N THR A 55 15.12 -6.71 -3.10
CA THR A 55 14.43 -7.98 -3.43
C THR A 55 14.37 -8.31 -4.91
N GLY A 56 14.67 -7.34 -5.80
CA GLY A 56 14.55 -7.52 -7.25
C GLY A 56 13.11 -7.80 -7.72
N ARG A 57 12.12 -7.62 -6.86
CA ARG A 57 10.70 -7.69 -7.22
C ARG A 57 10.37 -6.51 -8.13
N SER A 58 9.57 -6.73 -9.15
CA SER A 58 9.06 -5.66 -10.01
C SER A 58 7.73 -5.15 -9.45
N PHE A 59 7.50 -3.84 -9.57
CA PHE A 59 6.19 -3.26 -9.26
C PHE A 59 5.08 -3.89 -10.11
N ALA A 60 5.38 -4.43 -11.29
CA ALA A 60 4.42 -5.15 -12.14
C ALA A 60 3.77 -6.34 -11.42
N TYR A 61 4.55 -7.08 -10.62
CA TYR A 61 4.00 -8.18 -9.83
C TYR A 61 3.06 -7.65 -8.74
N ALA A 62 3.51 -6.65 -7.97
CA ALA A 62 2.71 -6.01 -6.93
C ALA A 62 1.39 -5.45 -7.47
N TRP A 63 1.46 -4.79 -8.63
CA TRP A 63 0.31 -4.22 -9.32
C TRP A 63 -0.68 -5.27 -9.83
N ARG A 64 -0.16 -6.37 -10.37
CA ARG A 64 -0.98 -7.49 -10.86
C ARG A 64 -1.73 -8.20 -9.73
N VAL A 65 -1.09 -8.41 -8.58
CA VAL A 65 -1.70 -9.11 -7.44
C VAL A 65 -2.52 -8.20 -6.53
N ALA A 66 -2.34 -6.88 -6.63
CA ALA A 66 -3.21 -5.92 -5.95
C ALA A 66 -4.63 -5.99 -6.54
N ASP A 67 -5.62 -6.11 -5.65
CA ASP A 67 -7.02 -5.90 -6.00
C ASP A 67 -7.28 -4.41 -6.31
N ASP A 68 -8.51 -4.09 -6.74
CA ASP A 68 -8.88 -2.71 -7.09
C ASP A 68 -8.68 -1.73 -5.92
N ARG A 69 -8.88 -2.21 -4.69
CA ARG A 69 -8.62 -1.42 -3.47
C ARG A 69 -7.13 -1.14 -3.31
N GLY A 70 -6.27 -2.13 -3.53
CA GLY A 70 -4.83 -1.99 -3.41
C GLY A 70 -4.29 -1.03 -4.45
N ARG A 71 -4.76 -1.13 -5.69
CA ARG A 71 -4.41 -0.19 -6.77
C ARG A 71 -4.86 1.22 -6.46
N THR A 72 -6.09 1.39 -5.96
CA THR A 72 -6.60 2.71 -5.54
C THR A 72 -5.75 3.29 -4.41
N TRP A 73 -5.46 2.49 -3.37
CA TRP A 73 -4.61 2.93 -2.26
C TRP A 73 -3.21 3.33 -2.71
N ILE A 74 -2.60 2.58 -3.65
CA ILE A 74 -1.29 2.92 -4.23
C ILE A 74 -1.36 4.27 -4.93
N LEU A 75 -2.33 4.46 -5.84
CA LEU A 75 -2.49 5.68 -6.63
C LEU A 75 -2.77 6.90 -5.75
N ASP A 76 -3.67 6.76 -4.77
CA ASP A 76 -3.98 7.84 -3.83
C ASP A 76 -2.77 8.20 -2.97
N SER A 77 -1.99 7.21 -2.54
CA SER A 77 -0.78 7.41 -1.74
C SER A 77 0.30 8.14 -2.51
N VAL A 78 0.60 7.74 -3.75
CA VAL A 78 1.59 8.45 -4.58
C VAL A 78 1.11 9.87 -4.93
N ALA A 79 -0.18 10.05 -5.25
CA ALA A 79 -0.73 11.36 -5.54
C ALA A 79 -0.67 12.31 -4.34
N ARG A 80 -0.96 11.81 -3.12
CA ARG A 80 -0.87 12.58 -1.87
C ARG A 80 0.55 13.05 -1.56
N GLU A 81 1.54 12.27 -1.91
CA GLU A 81 2.96 12.63 -1.78
C GLU A 81 3.47 13.49 -2.95
N GLY A 82 2.59 13.88 -3.88
CA GLY A 82 2.93 14.71 -5.04
C GLY A 82 3.77 13.98 -6.09
N ILE A 83 3.77 12.65 -6.08
CA ILE A 83 4.56 11.82 -6.99
C ILE A 83 3.72 11.52 -8.22
N VAL A 84 4.27 11.92 -9.38
CA VAL A 84 3.77 11.46 -10.68
C VAL A 84 4.44 10.11 -10.96
N TRP A 85 3.65 9.04 -10.85
CA TRP A 85 4.09 7.68 -11.12
C TRP A 85 3.04 6.98 -11.98
N ASP A 86 3.49 6.39 -13.09
CA ASP A 86 2.63 5.60 -13.96
C ASP A 86 2.71 4.13 -13.56
N PRO A 87 1.56 3.47 -13.32
CA PRO A 87 1.55 2.08 -12.96
C PRO A 87 2.04 1.19 -14.11
N PRO A 88 2.73 0.08 -13.80
CA PRO A 88 3.18 -0.88 -14.80
C PRO A 88 1.98 -1.56 -15.49
N PRO A 89 2.14 -2.04 -16.74
CA PRO A 89 1.08 -2.76 -17.45
C PRO A 89 0.65 -4.01 -16.66
N GLY A 90 -0.67 -4.21 -16.59
CA GLY A 90 -1.31 -5.28 -15.82
C GLY A 90 -1.24 -6.65 -16.48
#